data_AF-A0A7S4UVN7-F1
#
_entry.id   AF-A0A7S4UVN7-F1
#
_cell.length_a   1.000
_cell.length_b   1.000
_cell.length_c   1.000
_cell.angle_alpha   90.00
_cell.angle_beta   90.00
_cell.angle_gamma   90.00
#
_symmetry.space_group_name_H-M   'P 1'
#
loop_
_entity.id
_entity.type
_entity.pdbx_description
1 polymer ?
#
loop_
_entity_poly.entity_id
_entity_poly.type
_entity_poly.pdbx_seq_one_letter_code
_entity_poly.pdbx_strand_id
1 'polypeptide(L)'
;PYRSSSAAGLHNPHHSPYLCVGMAPAVDVGPLAGSAGPNPEAMAADVERGCTDVVQGVAWRPPPPLEGVKSRKRAILWIRDTISEKAPEALALSLSSRVVISGASPRQAFSLVSQLQEEEGHVAVGLGVERQDGVRVAVLQPPGAATLGATPDAANSSGCTLRGGLEAAAAAAPHVLVVPSALLCQIGRQVAALKSFPGALLILCERQEPEEDTALVLQELGVSTCWRCPEELNKDSAGKPRLPRPLEEPVAEVGQPSFMHDVLVRGPDSPQHYPKPWLEDLVEEQLAPLYLEEFAADIGNLRQTQRGYGVKLSLLIQDEEKEVPELLGFLLYKVWGGDLPSVSICALAVPSRFRGCGYGRVLMEVAEAQAVDLGSGVVNLRSLPTAVRFYRRLGYHFTGEEPAEADLADEDAPCVPMSRKCSTETAKALTTGKAFPGKAVSLDPWSPRRSRHLEDGPTWLPVEDFLLPEAAVTA
;
A
#
# COMPACT_ATOMS: atom_id res chain seq x y z
N PRO A 1 -16.80 -5.25 -75.73
CA PRO A 1 -15.56 -4.53 -76.12
C PRO A 1 -14.83 -4.00 -74.86
N TYR A 2 -14.09 -4.86 -74.14
CA TYR A 2 -12.65 -5.16 -74.27
C TYR A 2 -11.69 -4.06 -73.75
N ARG A 3 -10.85 -4.50 -72.79
CA ARG A 3 -9.44 -4.13 -72.46
C ARG A 3 -9.09 -2.91 -71.58
N SER A 4 -8.68 -3.24 -70.35
CA SER A 4 -7.32 -3.10 -69.76
C SER A 4 -6.25 -2.19 -70.39
N SER A 5 -5.58 -1.40 -69.55
CA SER A 5 -4.10 -1.29 -69.35
C SER A 5 -3.80 -0.10 -68.41
N SER A 6 -3.13 -0.29 -67.25
CA SER A 6 -1.68 -0.29 -67.01
C SER A 6 -0.98 1.03 -67.38
N ALA A 7 -0.58 1.81 -66.36
CA ALA A 7 0.64 2.62 -66.40
C ALA A 7 1.17 2.86 -64.97
N ALA A 8 2.48 2.67 -64.83
CA ALA A 8 3.29 2.76 -63.64
C ALA A 8 3.86 4.17 -63.40
N GLY A 9 4.30 4.43 -62.17
CA GLY A 9 5.19 5.53 -61.78
C GLY A 9 5.37 5.51 -60.24
N LEU A 10 6.34 4.76 -59.70
CA LEU A 10 7.73 5.14 -59.41
C LEU A 10 7.88 6.42 -58.54
N HIS A 11 8.19 6.24 -57.26
CA HIS A 11 9.16 7.08 -56.54
C HIS A 11 9.89 6.29 -55.43
N ASN A 12 11.14 6.71 -55.22
CA ASN A 12 12.30 5.99 -54.67
C ASN A 12 12.26 5.53 -53.20
N PRO A 13 13.02 4.46 -52.88
CA PRO A 13 13.56 4.22 -51.56
C PRO A 13 14.91 4.94 -51.35
N HIS A 14 15.11 5.51 -50.16
CA HIS A 14 16.40 6.07 -49.74
C HIS A 14 17.41 4.95 -49.43
N HIS A 15 18.51 4.96 -50.18
CA HIS A 15 19.76 4.30 -49.85
C HIS A 15 20.42 4.95 -48.62
N SER A 16 20.98 4.12 -47.73
CA SER A 16 22.09 4.49 -46.85
C SER A 16 23.25 3.52 -47.11
N PRO A 17 24.48 4.01 -47.37
CA PRO A 17 25.61 3.15 -47.72
C PRO A 17 26.37 2.65 -46.49
N TYR A 18 26.69 1.37 -46.49
CA TYR A 18 27.77 0.78 -45.69
C TYR A 18 29.11 1.34 -46.18
N LEU A 19 29.85 1.96 -45.27
CA LEU A 19 31.24 2.38 -45.47
C LEU A 19 32.12 1.48 -44.59
N CYS A 20 32.75 0.50 -45.23
CA CYS A 20 33.84 -0.28 -44.67
C CYS A 20 35.08 0.61 -44.57
N VAL A 21 35.61 0.82 -43.37
CA VAL A 21 36.94 1.41 -43.15
C VAL A 21 37.88 0.30 -42.73
N GLY A 22 39.00 0.23 -43.45
CA GLY A 22 39.95 -0.85 -43.43
C GLY A 22 40.91 -0.88 -42.24
N MET A 23 41.53 -2.04 -42.12
CA MET A 23 42.65 -2.35 -41.24
C MET A 23 43.95 -1.69 -41.73
N ALA A 24 44.75 -1.20 -40.79
CA ALA A 24 46.21 -1.06 -40.88
C ALA A 24 46.80 -0.88 -39.46
N PRO A 25 48.11 -1.07 -39.21
CA PRO A 25 48.57 -2.18 -38.38
C PRO A 25 49.30 -1.76 -37.09
N ALA A 26 49.68 -2.80 -36.35
CA ALA A 26 50.48 -2.85 -35.12
C ALA A 26 51.64 -1.85 -35.06
N VAL A 27 51.80 -1.23 -33.89
CA VAL A 27 52.97 -0.45 -33.50
C VAL A 27 53.60 -1.08 -32.26
N ASP A 28 54.93 -1.18 -32.34
CA ASP A 28 55.87 -1.81 -31.43
C ASP A 28 55.85 -1.33 -29.98
N VAL A 29 56.22 -2.26 -29.10
CA VAL A 29 56.38 -2.09 -27.66
C VAL A 29 57.86 -1.88 -27.31
N GLY A 30 58.15 -0.82 -26.55
CA GLY A 30 59.24 -0.75 -25.56
C GLY A 30 60.16 0.49 -25.64
N PRO A 31 60.99 0.78 -24.62
CA PRO A 31 60.94 0.33 -23.22
C PRO A 31 60.88 1.50 -22.19
N LEU A 32 60.61 1.07 -20.96
CA LEU A 32 60.52 1.80 -19.69
C LEU A 32 61.70 2.75 -19.42
N ALA A 33 61.38 3.99 -19.01
CA ALA A 33 62.28 4.86 -18.27
C ALA A 33 61.55 5.38 -17.02
N GLY A 34 62.19 5.17 -15.86
CA GLY A 34 61.64 5.49 -14.55
C GLY A 34 61.46 6.98 -14.31
N SER A 35 60.42 7.31 -13.54
CA SER A 35 60.37 8.58 -12.83
C SER A 35 59.92 8.32 -11.38
N ALA A 36 60.62 8.99 -10.49
CA ALA A 36 60.60 8.81 -9.05
C ALA A 36 59.23 9.11 -8.44
N GLY A 37 58.82 8.29 -7.48
CA GLY A 37 57.64 8.55 -6.66
C GLY A 37 57.87 9.72 -5.68
N PRO A 38 56.84 10.50 -5.34
CA PRO A 38 56.92 11.47 -4.27
C PRO A 38 56.64 10.83 -2.90
N ASN A 39 57.44 11.29 -1.96
CA ASN A 39 57.54 10.95 -0.54
C ASN A 39 56.24 11.25 0.25
N PRO A 40 55.65 10.31 1.02
CA PRO A 40 54.42 10.54 1.78
C PRO A 40 54.71 10.92 3.25
N GLU A 41 55.44 12.01 3.48
CA GLU A 41 55.63 12.59 4.82
C GLU A 41 55.74 14.12 4.74
N ALA A 42 54.61 14.79 4.47
CA ALA A 42 54.41 16.21 4.81
C ALA A 42 53.00 16.67 4.37
N MET A 43 51.96 16.40 5.16
CA MET A 43 50.73 17.20 5.13
C MET A 43 49.85 16.87 6.35
N ALA A 44 50.34 17.26 7.52
CA ALA A 44 49.56 17.34 8.75
C ALA A 44 49.93 18.66 9.45
N ALA A 45 49.25 19.74 9.09
CA ALA A 45 49.05 20.94 9.91
C ALA A 45 48.21 21.97 9.13
N ASP A 46 47.30 22.61 9.85
CA ASP A 46 46.61 23.88 9.54
C ASP A 46 45.59 23.89 8.39
N VAL A 47 44.30 23.98 8.73
CA VAL A 47 43.54 25.25 8.72
C VAL A 47 42.23 25.06 9.51
N GLU A 48 42.25 25.48 10.79
CA GLU A 48 41.06 25.96 11.49
C GLU A 48 40.96 27.49 11.28
N ARG A 49 39.85 27.93 10.69
CA ARG A 49 39.23 29.28 10.68
C ARG A 49 38.18 29.23 9.55
N GLY A 50 36.88 29.27 9.79
CA GLY A 50 36.14 30.27 10.54
C GLY A 50 35.23 31.00 9.56
N CYS A 51 33.98 30.57 9.42
CA CYS A 51 32.93 31.32 8.72
C CYS A 51 31.63 31.26 9.54
N THR A 52 31.50 32.21 10.45
CA THR A 52 30.21 32.68 10.94
C THR A 52 29.69 33.71 9.95
N ASP A 53 28.71 33.35 9.12
CA ASP A 53 27.93 34.34 8.39
C ASP A 53 26.46 34.24 8.76
N VAL A 54 26.01 35.37 9.31
CA VAL A 54 24.65 35.74 9.64
C VAL A 54 23.90 35.97 8.33
N VAL A 55 22.91 35.13 8.02
CA VAL A 55 21.92 35.44 6.98
C VAL A 55 20.62 35.87 7.66
N GLN A 56 20.32 37.16 7.47
CA GLN A 56 19.11 37.83 7.92
C GLN A 56 17.86 37.19 7.31
N GLY A 57 16.85 36.98 8.14
CA GLY A 57 15.57 36.38 7.75
C GLY A 57 14.80 37.25 6.76
N VAL A 58 14.45 36.65 5.61
CA VAL A 58 13.40 37.17 4.72
C VAL A 58 12.07 36.65 5.25
N ALA A 59 11.25 37.55 5.78
CA ALA A 59 9.90 37.23 6.25
C ALA A 59 9.00 36.84 5.06
N TRP A 60 8.71 35.54 4.94
CA TRP A 60 7.70 35.04 4.00
C TRP A 60 6.31 35.32 4.57
N ARG A 61 5.51 36.13 3.87
CA ARG A 61 4.09 36.32 4.20
C ARG A 61 3.29 35.16 3.60
N PRO A 62 2.39 34.52 4.37
CA PRO A 62 1.49 33.52 3.79
C PRO A 62 0.60 34.16 2.73
N PRO A 63 0.35 33.49 1.59
CA PRO A 63 -0.60 33.98 0.61
C PRO A 63 -2.01 34.04 1.23
N PRO A 64 -2.85 34.99 0.82
CA PRO A 64 -4.23 35.05 1.29
C PRO A 64 -4.97 33.75 0.92
N PRO A 65 -5.95 33.32 1.73
CA PRO A 65 -6.69 32.09 1.50
C PRO A 65 -7.32 32.11 0.10
N LEU A 66 -7.11 31.05 -0.66
CA LEU A 66 -7.76 30.84 -1.94
C LEU A 66 -9.28 30.69 -1.71
N GLU A 67 -10.02 31.76 -1.90
CA GLU A 67 -11.47 31.69 -2.10
C GLU A 67 -11.74 30.93 -3.41
N GLY A 68 -12.36 29.74 -3.31
CA GLY A 68 -12.95 29.09 -4.48
C GLY A 68 -12.75 27.59 -4.63
N VAL A 69 -11.98 26.89 -3.78
CA VAL A 69 -11.86 25.43 -3.89
C VAL A 69 -12.62 24.75 -2.75
N LYS A 70 -13.89 24.41 -3.00
CA LYS A 70 -14.65 23.48 -2.16
C LYS A 70 -14.05 22.07 -2.30
N SER A 71 -12.99 21.81 -1.55
CA SER A 71 -12.52 20.46 -1.28
C SER A 71 -13.62 19.69 -0.57
N ARG A 72 -14.21 18.69 -1.24
CA ARG A 72 -15.14 17.75 -0.60
C ARG A 72 -14.32 16.91 0.38
N LYS A 73 -14.33 17.29 1.66
CA LYS A 73 -13.88 16.44 2.76
C LYS A 73 -14.59 15.08 2.62
N ARG A 74 -13.83 14.00 2.46
CA ARG A 74 -14.37 12.64 2.36
C ARG A 74 -14.71 12.16 3.77
N ALA A 75 -15.94 11.67 3.97
CA ALA A 75 -16.39 11.12 5.24
C ALA A 75 -15.64 9.81 5.55
N ILE A 76 -15.00 9.74 6.71
CA ILE A 76 -14.50 8.51 7.32
C ILE A 76 -15.54 8.15 8.38
N LEU A 77 -16.16 6.98 8.25
CA LEU A 77 -17.18 6.53 9.19
C LEU A 77 -16.52 5.76 10.32
N TRP A 78 -16.85 6.15 11.56
CA TRP A 78 -16.42 5.46 12.77
C TRP A 78 -17.67 4.90 13.43
N ILE A 79 -17.74 3.57 13.61
CA ILE A 79 -18.73 2.97 14.49
C ILE A 79 -18.12 2.97 15.89
N ARG A 80 -18.66 3.79 16.80
CA ARG A 80 -18.22 3.88 18.19
C ARG A 80 -19.22 3.15 19.09
N ASP A 81 -18.69 2.39 20.03
CA ASP A 81 -19.44 1.87 21.16
C ASP A 81 -19.57 3.00 22.21
N THR A 82 -20.76 3.53 22.43
CA THR A 82 -20.97 4.81 23.16
C THR A 82 -21.03 4.69 24.69
N ILE A 83 -20.64 3.57 25.29
CA ILE A 83 -20.87 3.32 26.74
C ILE A 83 -19.61 2.94 27.55
N SER A 84 -18.39 2.98 26.98
CA SER A 84 -17.17 2.63 27.75
C SER A 84 -16.04 3.67 27.66
N GLU A 85 -15.48 4.06 28.83
CA GLU A 85 -14.23 4.85 28.96
C GLU A 85 -12.96 4.05 28.57
N LYS A 86 -13.09 2.76 28.25
CA LYS A 86 -12.06 1.94 27.61
C LYS A 86 -12.72 1.19 26.45
N ALA A 87 -12.72 1.80 25.27
CA ALA A 87 -13.49 1.36 24.11
C ALA A 87 -12.94 0.06 23.48
N PRO A 88 -13.81 -0.84 22.97
CA PRO A 88 -13.39 -1.84 21.99
C PRO A 88 -13.02 -1.16 20.67
N GLU A 89 -12.26 -1.85 19.83
CA GLU A 89 -11.80 -1.37 18.53
C GLU A 89 -12.97 -0.87 17.67
N ALA A 90 -13.02 0.45 17.44
CA ALA A 90 -14.01 1.06 16.57
C ALA A 90 -13.87 0.51 15.14
N LEU A 91 -14.96 -0.01 14.56
CA LEU A 91 -14.94 -0.46 13.18
C LEU A 91 -14.90 0.78 12.26
N ALA A 92 -13.72 1.05 11.68
CA ALA A 92 -13.52 2.14 10.73
C ALA A 92 -13.91 1.68 9.32
N LEU A 93 -14.90 2.34 8.72
CA LEU A 93 -15.37 2.02 7.37
C LEU A 93 -14.92 3.07 6.36
N SER A 94 -14.38 2.59 5.24
CA SER A 94 -14.12 3.35 4.03
C SER A 94 -15.14 2.98 2.96
N LEU A 95 -15.34 3.83 1.94
CA LEU A 95 -16.24 3.50 0.82
C LEU A 95 -15.82 2.26 0.01
N SER A 96 -14.57 1.82 0.15
CA SER A 96 -14.09 0.56 -0.46
C SER A 96 -14.18 -0.64 0.48
N SER A 97 -14.61 -0.45 1.73
CA SER A 97 -14.65 -1.52 2.71
C SER A 97 -15.66 -2.59 2.30
N ARG A 98 -15.27 -3.85 2.48
CA ARG A 98 -16.07 -5.06 2.29
C ARG A 98 -15.93 -5.87 3.58
N VAL A 99 -16.86 -5.69 4.50
CA VAL A 99 -16.77 -6.25 5.85
C VAL A 99 -17.87 -7.25 6.08
N VAL A 100 -17.52 -8.43 6.60
CA VAL A 100 -18.50 -9.36 7.16
C VAL A 100 -18.58 -9.13 8.66
N ILE A 101 -19.78 -9.01 9.20
CA ILE A 101 -20.08 -8.95 10.62
C ILE A 101 -20.71 -10.29 10.99
N SER A 102 -19.96 -11.14 11.68
CA SER A 102 -20.40 -12.48 12.09
C SER A 102 -20.97 -12.49 13.51
N GLY A 103 -21.99 -13.29 13.76
CA GLY A 103 -22.59 -13.48 15.09
C GLY A 103 -23.53 -12.36 15.56
N ALA A 104 -23.76 -11.32 14.74
CA ALA A 104 -24.75 -10.30 15.02
C ALA A 104 -26.11 -10.72 14.46
N SER A 105 -27.16 -10.65 15.28
CA SER A 105 -28.52 -10.69 14.74
C SER A 105 -28.74 -9.47 13.82
N PRO A 106 -29.62 -9.58 12.79
CA PRO A 106 -29.95 -8.43 11.95
C PRO A 106 -30.41 -7.21 12.75
N ARG A 107 -31.05 -7.42 13.90
CA ARG A 107 -31.45 -6.35 14.83
C ARG A 107 -30.27 -5.71 15.55
N GLN A 108 -29.28 -6.48 15.98
CA GLN A 108 -28.07 -5.93 16.62
C GLN A 108 -27.21 -5.17 15.62
N ALA A 109 -27.03 -5.72 14.42
CA ALA A 109 -26.34 -5.03 13.34
C ALA A 109 -27.09 -3.77 12.90
N PHE A 110 -28.42 -3.84 12.82
CA PHE A 110 -29.25 -2.66 12.59
C PHE A 110 -29.10 -1.67 13.75
N SER A 111 -29.05 -2.11 15.01
CA SER A 111 -28.77 -1.24 16.16
C SER A 111 -27.39 -0.61 16.10
N LEU A 112 -26.35 -1.33 15.66
CA LEU A 112 -25.00 -0.80 15.42
C LEU A 112 -25.00 0.26 14.31
N VAL A 113 -25.80 0.03 13.27
CA VAL A 113 -26.00 0.97 12.16
C VAL A 113 -26.91 2.13 12.57
N SER A 114 -27.89 1.92 13.45
CA SER A 114 -28.83 2.93 13.93
C SER A 114 -28.28 3.74 15.09
N GLN A 115 -27.27 3.25 15.80
CA GLN A 115 -26.42 4.09 16.65
C GLN A 115 -25.60 5.09 15.82
N LEU A 116 -25.45 4.89 14.51
CA LEU A 116 -25.00 5.95 13.58
C LEU A 116 -26.13 6.92 13.19
N GLN A 117 -27.39 6.68 13.60
CA GLN A 117 -28.60 7.36 13.15
C GLN A 117 -29.36 8.12 14.27
N GLU A 118 -29.02 7.96 15.55
CA GLU A 118 -29.78 8.59 16.65
C GLU A 118 -29.42 10.07 16.89
N GLU A 119 -29.97 10.93 16.03
CA GLU A 119 -30.64 12.19 16.45
C GLU A 119 -31.95 12.31 15.63
N GLU A 120 -33.05 11.95 16.29
CA GLU A 120 -34.50 12.14 16.04
C GLU A 120 -35.09 12.01 14.61
N GLY A 121 -35.96 11.00 14.41
CA GLY A 121 -36.98 10.98 13.35
C GLY A 121 -37.56 9.60 13.01
N HIS A 122 -38.88 9.50 12.81
CA HIS A 122 -39.64 8.25 12.63
C HIS A 122 -39.36 7.47 11.32
N VAL A 123 -39.24 6.13 11.42
CA VAL A 123 -39.05 5.18 10.31
C VAL A 123 -40.38 4.83 9.59
N ALA A 124 -40.40 4.94 8.26
CA ALA A 124 -41.45 4.39 7.38
C ALA A 124 -40.86 3.35 6.38
N VAL A 125 -41.64 2.30 6.07
CA VAL A 125 -41.21 1.05 5.41
C VAL A 125 -41.25 1.15 3.88
N GLY A 126 -40.15 0.74 3.23
CA GLY A 126 -40.01 0.58 1.77
C GLY A 126 -38.90 1.46 1.19
N LEU A 127 -37.71 0.89 0.94
CA LEU A 127 -36.52 1.61 0.43
C LEU A 127 -36.26 2.94 1.16
N GLY A 128 -36.14 2.89 2.49
CA GLY A 128 -35.75 4.05 3.29
C GLY A 128 -34.26 4.35 3.09
N VAL A 129 -33.95 5.32 2.23
CA VAL A 129 -32.64 5.97 2.19
C VAL A 129 -32.74 7.20 3.10
N GLU A 130 -32.32 7.08 4.34
CA GLU A 130 -32.35 8.21 5.28
C GLU A 130 -30.98 8.90 5.37
N ARG A 131 -30.99 10.22 5.62
CA ARG A 131 -29.82 11.09 5.67
C ARG A 131 -29.51 11.46 7.12
N GLN A 132 -28.33 11.08 7.59
CA GLN A 132 -27.62 11.82 8.65
C GLN A 132 -26.21 12.12 8.16
N ASP A 133 -25.74 13.34 8.39
CA ASP A 133 -24.40 13.84 7.99
C ASP A 133 -24.01 13.64 6.52
N GLY A 134 -25.01 13.55 5.62
CA GLY A 134 -24.81 13.33 4.20
C GLY A 134 -24.44 11.89 3.83
N VAL A 135 -24.34 10.98 4.80
CA VAL A 135 -24.11 9.55 4.57
C VAL A 135 -25.47 8.88 4.31
N ARG A 136 -25.47 7.94 3.37
CA ARG A 136 -26.66 7.23 2.90
C ARG A 136 -26.44 5.76 3.19
N VAL A 137 -27.27 5.18 4.03
CA VAL A 137 -27.21 3.75 4.33
C VAL A 137 -28.45 3.11 3.74
N ALA A 138 -28.27 1.99 3.05
CA ALA A 138 -29.38 1.15 2.63
C ALA A 138 -29.23 -0.22 3.30
N VAL A 139 -30.31 -0.71 3.90
CA VAL A 139 -30.36 -2.04 4.51
C VAL A 139 -31.31 -2.90 3.68
N LEU A 140 -30.81 -4.02 3.17
CA LEU A 140 -31.64 -5.00 2.48
C LEU A 140 -32.32 -5.91 3.49
N GLN A 141 -33.64 -5.99 3.42
CA GLN A 141 -34.42 -6.89 4.27
C GLN A 141 -34.85 -8.15 3.49
N PRO A 142 -34.89 -9.32 4.16
CA PRO A 142 -35.38 -10.53 3.54
C PRO A 142 -36.88 -10.42 3.19
N PRO A 143 -37.32 -10.99 2.05
CA PRO A 143 -38.72 -11.00 1.64
C PRO A 143 -39.51 -11.86 2.64
N GLY A 144 -40.21 -11.19 3.56
CA GLY A 144 -40.93 -11.84 4.66
C GLY A 144 -40.87 -11.07 5.98
N ALA A 145 -39.95 -10.11 6.12
CA ALA A 145 -39.85 -9.24 7.30
C ALA A 145 -40.84 -8.05 7.30
N ALA A 146 -41.82 -8.03 6.39
CA ALA A 146 -42.85 -7.00 6.36
C ALA A 146 -43.67 -7.03 7.66
N THR A 147 -43.42 -6.08 8.55
CA THR A 147 -44.20 -5.84 9.76
C THR A 147 -45.67 -5.54 9.42
N LEU A 148 -46.57 -6.10 10.24
CA LEU A 148 -48.03 -5.96 10.29
C LEU A 148 -48.53 -4.49 10.22
N GLY A 149 -48.45 -3.85 9.06
CA GLY A 149 -48.94 -2.47 8.87
C GLY A 149 -49.30 -2.07 7.44
N ALA A 150 -49.04 -2.91 6.44
CA ALA A 150 -49.46 -2.65 5.06
C ALA A 150 -50.85 -3.23 4.79
N THR A 151 -51.76 -2.41 4.26
CA THR A 151 -53.11 -2.83 3.87
C THR A 151 -53.06 -3.93 2.79
N PRO A 152 -53.92 -4.97 2.85
CA PRO A 152 -53.83 -6.17 2.00
C PRO A 152 -53.91 -5.93 0.48
N ASP A 153 -54.39 -4.78 0.03
CA ASP A 153 -54.73 -4.56 -1.38
C ASP A 153 -53.54 -4.15 -2.29
N ALA A 154 -52.33 -3.95 -1.73
CA ALA A 154 -51.12 -3.64 -2.51
C ALA A 154 -50.22 -4.87 -2.79
N ALA A 155 -50.54 -6.06 -2.25
CA ALA A 155 -49.61 -7.20 -2.22
C ALA A 155 -49.62 -8.10 -3.47
N ASN A 156 -50.54 -7.90 -4.43
CA ASN A 156 -50.73 -8.84 -5.54
C ASN A 156 -50.20 -8.39 -6.91
N SER A 157 -49.49 -7.27 -7.04
CA SER A 157 -49.09 -6.74 -8.36
C SER A 157 -47.61 -6.36 -8.56
N SER A 158 -46.72 -6.56 -7.60
CA SER A 158 -45.28 -6.30 -7.82
C SER A 158 -44.44 -7.55 -7.63
N GLY A 159 -44.19 -8.26 -8.73
CA GLY A 159 -43.14 -9.29 -8.84
C GLY A 159 -41.74 -8.69 -8.77
N CYS A 160 -41.43 -7.96 -7.69
CA CYS A 160 -40.08 -7.51 -7.42
C CYS A 160 -39.30 -8.73 -6.93
N THR A 161 -38.57 -9.36 -7.85
CA THR A 161 -37.63 -10.41 -7.48
C THR A 161 -36.61 -9.81 -6.51
N LEU A 162 -36.14 -10.61 -5.55
CA LEU A 162 -35.10 -10.22 -4.59
C LEU A 162 -33.88 -9.59 -5.28
N ARG A 163 -33.57 -10.07 -6.49
CA ARG A 163 -32.59 -9.49 -7.40
C ARG A 163 -32.92 -8.03 -7.78
N GLY A 164 -34.16 -7.72 -8.18
CA GLY A 164 -34.57 -6.36 -8.50
C GLY A 164 -34.46 -5.42 -7.29
N GLY A 165 -34.73 -5.91 -6.08
CA GLY A 165 -34.52 -5.14 -4.85
C GLY A 165 -33.05 -4.81 -4.59
N LEU A 166 -32.15 -5.78 -4.81
CA LEU A 166 -30.71 -5.58 -4.70
C LEU A 166 -30.19 -4.59 -5.76
N GLU A 167 -30.56 -4.78 -7.02
CA GLU A 167 -30.15 -3.91 -8.12
C GLU A 167 -30.65 -2.46 -7.90
N ALA A 168 -31.89 -2.30 -7.41
CA ALA A 168 -32.43 -0.99 -7.07
C ALA A 168 -31.70 -0.33 -5.89
N ALA A 169 -31.39 -1.08 -4.83
CA ALA A 169 -30.64 -0.56 -3.69
C ALA A 169 -29.20 -0.17 -4.06
N ALA A 170 -28.54 -0.98 -4.89
CA ALA A 170 -27.21 -0.65 -5.41
C ALA A 170 -27.26 0.57 -6.35
N ALA A 171 -28.28 0.67 -7.22
CA ALA A 171 -28.48 1.79 -8.14
C ALA A 171 -28.80 3.11 -7.41
N ALA A 172 -29.41 3.06 -6.22
CA ALA A 172 -29.57 4.23 -5.36
C ALA A 172 -28.21 4.81 -4.88
N ALA A 173 -27.13 4.05 -5.08
CA ALA A 173 -25.74 4.38 -4.74
C ALA A 173 -25.60 4.89 -3.29
N PRO A 174 -26.08 4.14 -2.28
CA PRO A 174 -25.82 4.49 -0.90
C PRO A 174 -24.30 4.53 -0.63
N HIS A 175 -23.90 5.23 0.41
CA HIS A 175 -22.52 5.21 0.89
C HIS A 175 -22.19 3.88 1.58
N VAL A 176 -23.17 3.27 2.24
CA VAL A 176 -23.06 1.95 2.89
C VAL A 176 -24.27 1.10 2.51
N LEU A 177 -24.02 -0.14 2.06
CA LEU A 177 -25.06 -1.13 1.79
C LEU A 177 -24.90 -2.29 2.77
N VAL A 178 -25.96 -2.58 3.52
CA VAL A 178 -26.00 -3.67 4.51
C VAL A 178 -26.82 -4.82 3.95
N VAL A 179 -26.21 -6.01 3.85
CA VAL A 179 -26.79 -7.19 3.22
C VAL A 179 -26.72 -8.38 4.18
N PRO A 180 -27.87 -8.94 4.61
CA PRO A 180 -27.91 -10.22 5.31
C PRO A 180 -27.29 -11.35 4.46
N SER A 181 -26.48 -12.22 5.08
CA SER A 181 -25.84 -13.35 4.39
C SER A 181 -26.87 -14.33 3.80
N ALA A 182 -28.01 -14.51 4.47
CA ALA A 182 -29.11 -15.32 3.95
C ALA A 182 -29.64 -14.84 2.59
N LEU A 183 -29.60 -13.52 2.33
CA LEU A 183 -29.95 -12.96 1.02
C LEU A 183 -28.88 -13.28 -0.03
N LEU A 184 -27.61 -13.24 0.35
CA LEU A 184 -26.50 -13.60 -0.55
C LEU A 184 -26.62 -15.05 -1.03
N CYS A 185 -26.96 -15.98 -0.15
CA CYS A 185 -27.17 -17.39 -0.52
C CYS A 185 -28.30 -17.55 -1.54
N GLN A 186 -29.39 -16.78 -1.40
CA GLN A 186 -30.53 -16.84 -2.33
C GLN A 186 -30.22 -16.24 -3.70
N ILE A 187 -29.33 -15.26 -3.76
CA ILE A 187 -28.84 -14.65 -5.01
C ILE A 187 -27.81 -15.55 -5.69
N GLY A 188 -27.08 -16.35 -4.89
CA GLY A 188 -26.01 -17.22 -5.35
C GLY A 188 -24.90 -16.41 -6.03
N ARG A 189 -24.41 -16.92 -7.16
CA ARG A 189 -23.34 -16.26 -7.95
C ARG A 189 -23.76 -14.99 -8.69
N GLN A 190 -25.04 -14.59 -8.62
CA GLN A 190 -25.54 -13.40 -9.31
C GLN A 190 -25.27 -12.09 -8.54
N VAL A 191 -24.08 -11.95 -7.95
CA VAL A 191 -23.68 -10.79 -7.11
C VAL A 191 -22.93 -9.70 -7.90
N ALA A 192 -23.03 -9.69 -9.23
CA ALA A 192 -22.31 -8.73 -10.09
C ALA A 192 -22.56 -7.26 -9.68
N ALA A 193 -23.79 -6.91 -9.32
CA ALA A 193 -24.16 -5.57 -8.86
C ALA A 193 -23.52 -5.18 -7.51
N LEU A 194 -23.25 -6.16 -6.64
CA LEU A 194 -22.55 -5.94 -5.38
C LEU A 194 -21.03 -5.81 -5.57
N LYS A 195 -20.45 -6.55 -6.51
CA LYS A 195 -19.02 -6.42 -6.86
C LYS A 195 -18.71 -5.01 -7.35
N SER A 196 -19.56 -4.46 -8.22
CA SER A 196 -19.40 -3.12 -8.80
C SER A 196 -19.91 -1.98 -7.90
N PHE A 197 -20.42 -2.26 -6.70
CA PHE A 197 -20.97 -1.24 -5.82
C PHE A 197 -19.87 -0.28 -5.31
N PRO A 198 -19.95 1.03 -5.55
CA PRO A 198 -18.86 1.96 -5.23
C PRO A 198 -18.79 2.35 -3.73
N GLY A 199 -19.80 1.99 -2.93
CA GLY A 199 -19.86 2.26 -1.50
C GLY A 199 -19.37 1.09 -0.64
N ALA A 200 -19.39 1.26 0.68
CA ALA A 200 -18.99 0.24 1.63
C ALA A 200 -20.04 -0.88 1.68
N LEU A 201 -19.62 -2.14 1.62
CA LEU A 201 -20.51 -3.29 1.75
C LEU A 201 -20.33 -3.92 3.13
N LEU A 202 -21.42 -3.99 3.89
CA LEU A 202 -21.48 -4.70 5.16
C LEU A 202 -22.35 -5.94 5.01
N ILE A 203 -21.80 -7.10 5.33
CA ILE A 203 -22.50 -8.37 5.20
C ILE A 203 -22.76 -8.92 6.58
N LEU A 204 -24.03 -9.19 6.91
CA LEU A 204 -24.42 -9.67 8.23
C LEU A 204 -24.54 -11.18 8.22
N CYS A 205 -23.60 -11.87 8.87
CA CYS A 205 -23.63 -13.31 9.04
C CYS A 205 -24.19 -13.67 10.41
N GLU A 206 -25.35 -14.33 10.45
CA GLU A 206 -25.96 -14.79 11.71
C GLU A 206 -25.12 -15.88 12.39
N ARG A 207 -24.37 -16.66 11.62
CA ARG A 207 -23.49 -17.72 12.11
C ARG A 207 -22.06 -17.21 12.28
N GLN A 208 -21.35 -17.80 13.25
CA GLN A 208 -19.93 -17.50 13.50
C GLN A 208 -19.04 -17.83 12.30
N GLU A 209 -19.36 -18.93 11.63
CA GLU A 209 -18.68 -19.39 10.43
C GLU A 209 -19.67 -19.37 9.26
N PRO A 210 -19.32 -18.74 8.13
CA PRO A 210 -20.15 -18.77 6.93
C PRO A 210 -20.27 -20.20 6.41
N GLU A 211 -21.45 -20.57 5.90
CA GLU A 211 -21.62 -21.83 5.16
C GLU A 211 -20.70 -21.81 3.92
N GLU A 212 -20.30 -22.98 3.41
CA GLU A 212 -19.37 -23.10 2.26
C GLU A 212 -19.83 -22.26 1.05
N ASP A 213 -21.12 -22.31 0.73
CA ASP A 213 -21.72 -21.48 -0.32
C ASP A 213 -21.62 -19.98 -0.03
N THR A 214 -21.75 -19.58 1.23
CA THR A 214 -21.57 -18.18 1.64
C THR A 214 -20.11 -17.78 1.50
N ALA A 215 -19.16 -18.61 1.96
CA ALA A 215 -17.73 -18.34 1.90
C ALA A 215 -17.26 -18.09 0.45
N LEU A 216 -17.74 -18.88 -0.51
CA LEU A 216 -17.46 -18.67 -1.94
C LEU A 216 -18.00 -17.32 -2.44
N VAL A 217 -19.22 -16.93 -2.04
CA VAL A 217 -19.79 -15.62 -2.41
C VAL A 217 -19.03 -14.47 -1.75
N LEU A 218 -18.61 -14.60 -0.49
CA LEU A 218 -17.80 -13.60 0.22
C LEU A 218 -16.43 -13.39 -0.44
N GLN A 219 -15.78 -14.49 -0.83
CA GLN A 219 -14.52 -14.44 -1.60
C GLN A 219 -14.73 -13.75 -2.94
N GLU A 220 -15.80 -14.09 -3.66
CA GLU A 220 -16.17 -13.45 -4.92
C GLU A 220 -16.47 -11.95 -4.79
N LEU A 221 -16.96 -11.50 -3.64
CA LEU A 221 -17.24 -10.09 -3.32
C LEU A 221 -15.98 -9.31 -2.88
N GLY A 222 -14.83 -9.98 -2.79
CA GLY A 222 -13.58 -9.36 -2.33
C GLY A 222 -13.65 -8.91 -0.87
N VAL A 223 -14.39 -9.65 -0.03
CA VAL A 223 -14.43 -9.39 1.41
C VAL A 223 -13.04 -9.68 1.99
N SER A 224 -12.38 -8.63 2.46
CA SER A 224 -11.03 -8.70 3.02
C SER A 224 -11.00 -8.76 4.54
N THR A 225 -12.11 -8.45 5.21
CA THR A 225 -12.18 -8.33 6.66
C THR A 225 -13.42 -9.00 7.22
N CYS A 226 -13.23 -9.84 8.23
CA CYS A 226 -14.29 -10.44 9.03
C CYS A 226 -14.22 -9.85 10.44
N TRP A 227 -15.29 -9.20 10.87
CA TRP A 227 -15.46 -8.68 12.22
C TRP A 227 -16.42 -9.60 12.96
N ARG A 228 -15.98 -10.16 14.08
CA ARG A 228 -16.80 -11.04 14.90
C ARG A 228 -17.48 -10.21 15.99
N CYS A 229 -18.81 -10.19 15.97
CA CYS A 229 -19.59 -9.64 17.07
C CYS A 229 -19.37 -10.54 18.30
N PRO A 230 -18.88 -10.01 19.43
CA PRO A 230 -18.65 -10.80 20.63
C PRO A 230 -19.94 -11.51 21.06
N GLU A 231 -19.86 -12.83 21.34
CA GLU A 231 -21.02 -13.64 21.76
C GLU A 231 -21.65 -13.15 23.07
N GLU A 232 -20.91 -12.39 23.87
CA GLU A 232 -21.35 -11.83 25.15
C GLU A 232 -22.44 -10.78 25.02
N LEU A 233 -22.72 -10.27 23.81
CA LEU A 233 -23.88 -9.39 23.57
C LEU A 233 -25.22 -10.13 23.61
N ASN A 234 -25.25 -11.47 23.75
CA ASN A 234 -26.43 -12.22 23.32
C ASN A 234 -27.45 -12.59 24.40
N LYS A 235 -27.12 -12.75 25.70
CA LYS A 235 -28.17 -13.02 26.72
C LYS A 235 -27.73 -12.70 28.16
N ASP A 236 -28.58 -11.96 28.87
CA ASP A 236 -28.74 -12.07 30.31
C ASP A 236 -30.05 -12.82 30.66
N SER A 237 -30.11 -13.37 31.88
CA SER A 237 -31.13 -14.30 32.37
C SER A 237 -32.58 -13.80 32.37
N ALA A 238 -32.81 -12.54 31.98
CA ALA A 238 -34.14 -11.92 31.84
C ALA A 238 -34.61 -11.72 30.39
N GLY A 239 -33.82 -12.12 29.38
CA GLY A 239 -34.19 -11.97 27.96
C GLY A 239 -34.28 -10.52 27.48
N LYS A 240 -33.76 -9.56 28.25
CA LYS A 240 -33.50 -8.18 27.81
C LYS A 240 -32.01 -8.07 27.48
N PRO A 241 -31.60 -7.26 26.50
CA PRO A 241 -30.19 -6.95 26.30
C PRO A 241 -29.70 -6.07 27.46
N ARG A 242 -28.95 -6.62 28.42
CA ARG A 242 -28.06 -5.80 29.26
C ARG A 242 -26.77 -5.55 28.51
N LEU A 243 -26.36 -4.29 28.54
CA LEU A 243 -24.98 -3.92 28.27
C LEU A 243 -24.08 -4.63 29.29
N PRO A 244 -23.04 -5.35 28.83
CA PRO A 244 -22.18 -6.12 29.72
C PRO A 244 -21.40 -5.18 30.64
N ARG A 245 -21.29 -5.56 31.91
CA ARG A 245 -20.19 -5.09 32.76
C ARG A 245 -18.98 -5.97 32.46
N PRO A 246 -17.76 -5.41 32.46
CA PRO A 246 -16.58 -6.10 31.94
C PRO A 246 -16.28 -7.36 32.76
N LEU A 247 -16.10 -8.49 32.08
CA LEU A 247 -15.29 -9.58 32.60
C LEU A 247 -13.88 -9.35 32.07
N GLU A 248 -12.96 -9.08 32.99
CA GLU A 248 -11.53 -8.88 32.72
C GLU A 248 -10.87 -10.23 32.37
N GLU A 249 -11.05 -10.72 31.15
CA GLU A 249 -10.02 -11.58 30.57
C GLU A 249 -9.00 -10.66 29.87
N PRO A 250 -7.72 -10.69 30.26
CA PRO A 250 -6.73 -9.81 29.67
C PRO A 250 -6.61 -10.15 28.19
N VAL A 251 -7.06 -9.25 27.32
CA VAL A 251 -6.57 -9.17 25.94
C VAL A 251 -5.06 -9.15 26.07
N ALA A 252 -4.39 -10.25 25.67
CA ALA A 252 -2.94 -10.32 25.71
C ALA A 252 -2.45 -9.04 25.02
N GLU A 253 -1.68 -8.22 25.76
CA GLU A 253 -1.18 -6.95 25.26
C GLU A 253 -0.45 -7.23 23.94
N VAL A 254 -1.10 -6.93 22.83
CA VAL A 254 -0.55 -7.15 21.50
C VAL A 254 0.70 -6.30 21.45
N GLY A 255 1.86 -6.97 21.44
CA GLY A 255 3.15 -6.32 21.57
C GLY A 255 3.29 -5.23 20.51
N GLN A 256 3.80 -4.06 20.92
CA GLN A 256 4.06 -2.98 19.98
C GLN A 256 5.00 -3.48 18.87
N PRO A 257 4.64 -3.28 17.58
CA PRO A 257 5.51 -3.66 16.48
C PRO A 257 6.90 -3.07 16.62
N SER A 258 7.91 -3.86 16.27
CA SER A 258 9.31 -3.47 16.33
C SER A 258 9.96 -3.61 14.96
N PHE A 259 11.01 -2.82 14.74
CA PHE A 259 11.74 -2.83 13.48
C PHE A 259 13.10 -3.49 13.62
N MET A 260 13.45 -4.30 12.61
CA MET A 260 14.82 -4.72 12.36
C MET A 260 15.32 -4.06 11.08
N HIS A 261 16.32 -3.18 11.21
CA HIS A 261 16.90 -2.45 10.08
C HIS A 261 18.18 -3.13 9.56
N ASP A 262 18.53 -2.82 8.31
CA ASP A 262 19.74 -3.27 7.64
C ASP A 262 19.96 -4.80 7.73
N VAL A 263 18.87 -5.57 7.61
CA VAL A 263 18.90 -7.03 7.65
C VAL A 263 19.61 -7.55 6.40
N LEU A 264 20.70 -8.30 6.58
CA LEU A 264 21.40 -8.96 5.48
C LEU A 264 20.87 -10.36 5.28
N VAL A 265 20.23 -10.63 4.15
CA VAL A 265 19.73 -11.95 3.78
C VAL A 265 20.92 -12.84 3.41
N ARG A 266 21.04 -13.96 4.09
CA ARG A 266 22.14 -14.93 3.92
C ARG A 266 21.63 -16.15 3.16
N GLY A 267 22.51 -16.72 2.35
CA GLY A 267 22.26 -17.97 1.64
C GLY A 267 22.55 -19.17 2.54
N PRO A 268 22.05 -20.37 2.17
CA PRO A 268 22.30 -21.61 2.91
C PRO A 268 23.79 -21.93 3.03
N ASP A 269 24.60 -21.50 2.05
CA ASP A 269 26.05 -21.72 2.05
C ASP A 269 26.83 -20.64 2.81
N SER A 270 26.16 -19.69 3.48
CA SER A 270 26.86 -18.64 4.23
C SER A 270 27.47 -19.22 5.51
N PRO A 271 28.79 -19.07 5.74
CA PRO A 271 29.42 -19.58 6.95
C PRO A 271 29.06 -18.78 8.21
N GLN A 272 28.31 -17.69 8.06
CA GLN A 272 27.98 -16.80 9.16
C GLN A 272 26.52 -17.02 9.59
N HIS A 273 26.30 -17.25 10.89
CA HIS A 273 24.96 -17.34 11.47
C HIS A 273 24.33 -15.96 11.68
N TYR A 274 23.00 -15.88 11.54
CA TYR A 274 22.27 -14.66 11.86
C TYR A 274 22.48 -14.27 13.33
N PRO A 275 22.46 -12.96 13.66
CA PRO A 275 22.61 -12.50 15.04
C PRO A 275 21.52 -13.02 15.98
N LYS A 276 20.31 -13.23 15.45
CA LYS A 276 19.18 -13.85 16.14
C LYS A 276 18.91 -15.21 15.47
N PRO A 277 18.85 -16.34 16.20
CA PRO A 277 18.66 -17.67 15.60
C PRO A 277 17.39 -17.77 14.76
N TRP A 278 16.29 -17.20 15.24
CA TRP A 278 14.99 -17.23 14.58
C TRP A 278 14.90 -16.40 13.29
N LEU A 279 15.91 -15.57 13.00
CA LEU A 279 15.89 -14.73 11.81
C LEU A 279 16.03 -15.57 10.53
N GLU A 280 16.65 -16.74 10.61
CA GLU A 280 16.70 -17.69 9.51
C GLU A 280 15.29 -18.18 9.16
N ASP A 281 14.55 -18.67 10.17
CA ASP A 281 13.18 -19.16 10.00
C ASP A 281 12.24 -18.03 9.56
N LEU A 282 12.36 -16.83 10.14
CA LEU A 282 11.58 -15.66 9.70
C LEU A 282 11.82 -15.34 8.22
N VAL A 283 13.07 -15.43 7.76
CA VAL A 283 13.43 -15.12 6.37
C VAL A 283 12.92 -16.21 5.43
N GLU A 284 13.13 -17.49 5.75
CA GLU A 284 12.77 -18.61 4.87
C GLU A 284 11.27 -18.92 4.90
N GLU A 285 10.63 -18.85 6.06
CA GLU A 285 9.22 -19.25 6.23
C GLU A 285 8.22 -18.10 6.03
N GLN A 286 8.62 -16.84 6.23
CA GLN A 286 7.70 -15.70 6.14
C GLN A 286 8.10 -14.68 5.07
N LEU A 287 9.36 -14.23 5.05
CA LEU A 287 9.80 -13.23 4.07
C LEU A 287 9.84 -13.80 2.65
N ALA A 288 10.45 -14.98 2.45
CA ALA A 288 10.62 -15.56 1.12
C ALA A 288 9.28 -15.86 0.42
N PRO A 289 8.26 -16.47 1.07
CA PRO A 289 6.95 -16.66 0.46
C PRO A 289 6.26 -15.34 0.12
N LEU A 290 6.30 -14.36 1.03
CA LEU A 290 5.72 -13.04 0.79
C LEU A 290 6.42 -12.32 -0.39
N TYR A 291 7.74 -12.41 -0.46
CA TYR A 291 8.52 -11.81 -1.53
C TYR A 291 8.21 -12.44 -2.89
N LEU A 292 8.06 -13.77 -2.92
CA LEU A 292 7.67 -14.51 -4.11
C LEU A 292 6.22 -14.20 -4.53
N GLU A 293 5.29 -14.13 -3.59
CA GLU A 293 3.88 -13.82 -3.84
C GLU A 293 3.70 -12.44 -4.47
N GLU A 294 4.33 -11.42 -3.88
CA GLU A 294 4.10 -10.02 -4.24
C GLU A 294 4.90 -9.58 -5.47
N PHE A 295 6.03 -10.25 -5.73
CA PHE A 295 6.95 -9.79 -6.78
C PHE A 295 7.43 -10.87 -7.76
N ALA A 296 6.94 -12.11 -7.62
CA ALA A 296 7.34 -13.25 -8.47
C ALA A 296 8.87 -13.45 -8.57
N ALA A 297 9.60 -13.07 -7.51
CA ALA A 297 11.05 -13.11 -7.47
C ALA A 297 11.54 -14.03 -6.35
N ASP A 298 12.66 -14.72 -6.60
CA ASP A 298 13.30 -15.58 -5.63
C ASP A 298 14.13 -14.78 -4.61
N ILE A 299 14.21 -15.28 -3.37
CA ILE A 299 14.98 -14.66 -2.30
C ILE A 299 16.49 -14.63 -2.61
N GLY A 300 16.98 -15.53 -3.47
CA GLY A 300 18.32 -15.52 -4.04
C GLY A 300 18.61 -14.24 -4.83
N ASN A 301 17.65 -13.73 -5.60
CA ASN A 301 17.81 -12.45 -6.31
C ASN A 301 17.97 -11.30 -5.30
N LEU A 302 17.17 -11.30 -4.23
CA LEU A 302 17.32 -10.31 -3.16
C LEU A 302 18.73 -10.35 -2.54
N ARG A 303 19.25 -11.54 -2.23
CA ARG A 303 20.62 -11.70 -1.69
C ARG A 303 21.68 -11.10 -2.62
N GLN A 304 21.58 -11.38 -3.92
CA GLN A 304 22.50 -10.84 -4.92
C GLN A 304 22.38 -9.31 -4.99
N THR A 305 21.17 -8.80 -4.93
CA THR A 305 20.89 -7.37 -5.01
C THR A 305 21.40 -6.60 -3.80
N GLN A 306 21.28 -7.16 -2.59
CA GLN A 306 21.88 -6.54 -1.39
C GLN A 306 23.41 -6.44 -1.51
N ARG A 307 24.07 -7.50 -2.03
CA ARG A 307 25.53 -7.51 -2.19
C ARG A 307 26.01 -6.58 -3.28
N GLY A 308 25.33 -6.59 -4.43
CA GLY A 308 25.75 -5.83 -5.60
C GLY A 308 25.39 -4.35 -5.48
N TYR A 309 24.13 -4.06 -5.13
CA TYR A 309 23.59 -2.70 -5.14
C TYR A 309 23.58 -2.04 -3.76
N GLY A 310 24.01 -2.73 -2.69
CA GLY A 310 23.94 -2.15 -1.34
C GLY A 310 22.51 -1.81 -0.90
N VAL A 311 21.52 -2.58 -1.38
CA VAL A 311 20.12 -2.42 -0.96
C VAL A 311 19.98 -2.82 0.50
N LYS A 312 19.25 -2.00 1.25
CA LYS A 312 18.95 -2.19 2.66
C LYS A 312 17.56 -2.81 2.81
N LEU A 313 17.44 -3.75 3.74
CA LEU A 313 16.18 -4.39 4.12
C LEU A 313 15.79 -3.96 5.53
N SER A 314 14.56 -3.53 5.71
CA SER A 314 13.93 -3.34 7.01
C SER A 314 12.73 -4.25 7.15
N LEU A 315 12.64 -4.96 8.28
CA LEU A 315 11.54 -5.84 8.62
C LEU A 315 10.73 -5.20 9.75
N LEU A 316 9.40 -5.22 9.62
CA LEU A 316 8.48 -4.88 10.69
C LEU A 316 7.93 -6.18 11.28
N ILE A 317 8.18 -6.41 12.56
CA ILE A 317 7.87 -7.66 13.24
C ILE A 317 7.06 -7.44 14.52
N GLN A 318 6.30 -8.45 14.90
CA GLN A 318 5.50 -8.50 16.11
C GLN A 318 5.96 -9.64 17.03
N ASP A 319 5.92 -9.37 18.33
CA ASP A 319 6.25 -10.31 19.41
C ASP A 319 7.66 -10.92 19.29
N GLU A 320 8.71 -10.10 19.46
CA GLU A 320 10.11 -10.58 19.41
C GLU A 320 10.45 -11.68 20.44
N GLU A 321 9.59 -11.87 21.45
CA GLU A 321 9.75 -12.90 22.49
C GLU A 321 9.27 -14.29 22.06
N LYS A 322 8.52 -14.40 20.95
CA LYS A 322 8.15 -15.69 20.37
C LYS A 322 9.38 -16.39 19.81
N GLU A 323 9.30 -17.72 19.71
CA GLU A 323 10.35 -18.53 19.07
C GLU A 323 10.65 -18.04 17.66
N VAL A 324 9.59 -17.75 16.88
CA VAL A 324 9.69 -17.01 15.61
C VAL A 324 8.70 -15.85 15.67
N PRO A 325 9.16 -14.59 15.57
CA PRO A 325 8.26 -13.44 15.56
C PRO A 325 7.40 -13.42 14.29
N GLU A 326 6.30 -12.68 14.30
CA GLU A 326 5.43 -12.56 13.13
C GLU A 326 5.86 -11.39 12.24
N LEU A 327 6.03 -11.65 10.94
CA LEU A 327 6.35 -10.64 9.94
C LEU A 327 5.08 -9.85 9.56
N LEU A 328 5.05 -8.57 9.91
CA LEU A 328 3.96 -7.65 9.55
C LEU A 328 4.20 -6.97 8.19
N GLY A 329 5.43 -6.96 7.70
CA GLY A 329 5.79 -6.44 6.39
C GLY A 329 7.28 -6.12 6.27
N PHE A 330 7.71 -5.74 5.07
CA PHE A 330 9.09 -5.36 4.83
C PHE A 330 9.22 -4.18 3.87
N LEU A 331 10.39 -3.54 3.93
CA LEU A 331 10.80 -2.46 3.06
C LEU A 331 12.22 -2.72 2.56
N LEU A 332 12.39 -2.69 1.24
CA LEU A 332 13.67 -2.68 0.54
C LEU A 332 13.91 -1.30 -0.06
N TYR A 333 15.04 -0.71 0.27
CA TYR A 333 15.40 0.62 -0.20
C TYR A 333 16.89 0.76 -0.43
N LYS A 334 17.26 1.71 -1.30
CA LYS A 334 18.65 2.11 -1.52
C LYS A 334 18.83 3.57 -1.19
N VAL A 335 19.96 3.88 -0.57
CA VAL A 335 20.41 5.24 -0.37
C VAL A 335 21.40 5.62 -1.48
N TRP A 336 21.18 6.79 -2.08
CA TRP A 336 22.06 7.41 -3.06
C TRP A 336 22.76 8.63 -2.47
N GLY A 337 24.04 8.78 -2.79
CA GLY A 337 24.85 9.96 -2.47
C GLY A 337 25.03 10.91 -3.65
N GLY A 338 25.70 12.03 -3.38
CA GLY A 338 25.97 13.10 -4.34
C GLY A 338 25.53 14.45 -3.79
N ASP A 339 25.43 15.45 -4.68
CA ASP A 339 25.00 16.82 -4.32
C ASP A 339 23.57 16.86 -3.79
N LEU A 340 22.74 15.89 -4.19
CA LEU A 340 21.37 15.70 -3.74
C LEU A 340 21.18 14.23 -3.36
N PRO A 341 21.45 13.85 -2.10
CA PRO A 341 21.22 12.48 -1.68
C PRO A 341 19.74 12.08 -1.88
N SER A 342 19.40 10.82 -1.95
CA SER A 342 18.00 10.41 -2.03
C SER A 342 17.82 8.96 -1.60
N VAL A 343 16.59 8.59 -1.32
CA VAL A 343 16.22 7.20 -1.04
C VAL A 343 15.32 6.69 -2.15
N SER A 344 15.71 5.59 -2.81
CA SER A 344 14.83 4.88 -3.74
C SER A 344 14.21 3.67 -3.07
N ILE A 345 12.89 3.54 -3.15
CA ILE A 345 12.17 2.34 -2.72
C ILE A 345 12.28 1.30 -3.83
N CYS A 346 12.83 0.13 -3.48
CA CYS A 346 12.99 -1.00 -4.41
C CYS A 346 11.79 -1.95 -4.33
N ALA A 347 11.32 -2.24 -3.12
CA ALA A 347 10.14 -3.07 -2.89
C ALA A 347 9.53 -2.78 -1.50
N LEU A 348 8.21 -2.87 -1.42
CA LEU A 348 7.46 -2.75 -0.18
C LEU A 348 6.30 -3.72 -0.23
N ALA A 349 6.15 -4.55 0.80
CA ALA A 349 5.01 -5.45 0.92
C ALA A 349 4.54 -5.61 2.36
N VAL A 350 3.24 -5.86 2.47
CA VAL A 350 2.51 -6.15 3.71
C VAL A 350 1.62 -7.36 3.40
N PRO A 351 1.73 -8.47 4.16
CA PRO A 351 0.89 -9.64 3.97
C PRO A 351 -0.59 -9.25 3.88
N SER A 352 -1.34 -9.92 3.01
CA SER A 352 -2.75 -9.59 2.73
C SER A 352 -3.61 -9.47 4.01
N ARG A 353 -3.36 -10.32 5.02
CA ARG A 353 -4.06 -10.31 6.32
C ARG A 353 -3.80 -9.07 7.19
N PHE A 354 -2.74 -8.32 6.89
CA PHE A 354 -2.30 -7.13 7.63
C PHE A 354 -2.45 -5.82 6.83
N ARG A 355 -2.97 -5.90 5.60
CA ARG A 355 -3.26 -4.72 4.79
C ARG A 355 -4.42 -3.93 5.40
N GLY A 356 -4.34 -2.60 5.31
CA GLY A 356 -5.34 -1.71 5.92
C GLY A 356 -5.07 -1.38 7.40
N CYS A 357 -4.17 -2.11 8.08
CA CYS A 357 -3.76 -1.85 9.47
C CYS A 357 -2.73 -0.71 9.62
N GLY A 358 -2.37 -0.03 8.52
CA GLY A 358 -1.43 1.10 8.54
C GLY A 358 0.05 0.73 8.44
N TYR A 359 0.43 -0.55 8.48
CA TYR A 359 1.85 -0.96 8.44
C TYR A 359 2.63 -0.47 7.21
N GLY A 360 1.98 -0.39 6.05
CA GLY A 360 2.62 0.19 4.85
C GLY A 360 3.04 1.66 5.05
N ARG A 361 2.25 2.44 5.81
CA ARG A 361 2.64 3.82 6.16
C ARG A 361 3.84 3.81 7.10
N VAL A 362 3.81 2.98 8.15
CA VAL A 362 4.90 2.88 9.12
C VAL A 362 6.22 2.46 8.43
N LEU A 363 6.15 1.53 7.47
CA LEU A 363 7.30 1.16 6.64
C LEU A 363 7.82 2.34 5.83
N MET A 364 6.95 3.09 5.15
CA MET A 364 7.35 4.27 4.37
C MET A 364 7.99 5.37 5.23
N GLU A 365 7.53 5.55 6.46
CA GLU A 365 8.11 6.51 7.42
C GLU A 365 9.58 6.20 7.72
N VAL A 366 10.01 4.94 7.66
CA VAL A 366 11.43 4.56 7.79
C VAL A 366 12.24 5.13 6.62
N ALA A 367 11.79 4.96 5.38
CA ALA A 367 12.49 5.50 4.21
C ALA A 367 12.52 7.03 4.21
N GLU A 368 11.42 7.66 4.64
CA GLU A 368 11.31 9.11 4.75
C GLU A 368 12.25 9.68 5.82
N ALA A 369 12.36 9.02 6.97
CA ALA A 369 13.32 9.36 8.01
C ALA A 369 14.77 9.26 7.48
N GLN A 370 15.10 8.15 6.81
CA GLN A 370 16.43 7.98 6.19
C GLN A 370 16.74 9.09 5.17
N ALA A 371 15.76 9.48 4.33
CA ALA A 371 15.95 10.57 3.38
C ALA A 371 16.22 11.92 4.06
N VAL A 372 15.58 12.19 5.19
CA VAL A 372 15.80 13.42 5.95
C VAL A 372 17.13 13.40 6.68
N ASP A 373 17.54 12.26 7.26
CA ASP A 373 18.82 12.11 7.94
C ASP A 373 20.02 12.37 7.01
N LEU A 374 19.84 12.10 5.70
CA LEU A 374 20.83 12.40 4.66
C LEU A 374 20.83 13.86 4.21
N GLY A 375 19.87 14.66 4.65
CA GLY A 375 19.77 16.09 4.33
C GLY A 375 19.06 16.43 3.01
N SER A 376 18.66 15.44 2.20
CA SER A 376 17.90 15.73 0.98
C SER A 376 16.41 15.80 1.18
N GLY A 377 15.89 14.94 2.06
CA GLY A 377 14.47 14.72 2.21
C GLY A 377 13.79 14.31 0.91
N VAL A 378 14.41 13.54 0.01
CA VAL A 378 13.71 13.04 -1.21
C VAL A 378 13.63 11.53 -1.21
N VAL A 379 12.40 11.02 -1.33
CA VAL A 379 12.11 9.58 -1.54
C VAL A 379 11.53 9.39 -2.93
N ASN A 380 12.13 8.50 -3.72
CA ASN A 380 11.72 8.12 -5.07
C ASN A 380 11.23 6.68 -5.08
N LEU A 381 10.25 6.37 -5.94
CA LEU A 381 9.77 5.01 -6.16
C LEU A 381 9.10 4.88 -7.53
N ARG A 382 8.89 3.64 -7.98
CA ARG A 382 7.97 3.34 -9.08
C ARG A 382 6.82 2.51 -8.54
N SER A 383 5.61 3.05 -8.65
CA SER A 383 4.41 2.43 -8.12
C SER A 383 3.76 1.54 -9.17
N LEU A 384 3.30 0.36 -8.76
CA LEU A 384 2.27 -0.35 -9.51
C LEU A 384 1.02 0.53 -9.64
N PRO A 385 0.27 0.45 -10.76
CA PRO A 385 -0.99 1.17 -10.96
C PRO A 385 -1.95 1.08 -9.76
N THR A 386 -2.13 -0.13 -9.25
CA THR A 386 -3.00 -0.45 -8.10
C THR A 386 -2.55 0.21 -6.78
N ALA A 387 -1.25 0.51 -6.63
CA ALA A 387 -0.67 1.11 -5.43
C ALA A 387 -0.59 2.65 -5.49
N VAL A 388 -0.85 3.29 -6.64
CA VAL A 388 -0.75 4.75 -6.80
C VAL A 388 -1.60 5.50 -5.77
N ARG A 389 -2.82 5.01 -5.53
CA ARG A 389 -3.73 5.62 -4.54
C ARG A 389 -3.19 5.55 -3.12
N PHE A 390 -2.42 4.51 -2.78
CA PHE A 390 -1.75 4.42 -1.49
C PHE A 390 -0.68 5.53 -1.37
N TYR A 391 0.22 5.64 -2.33
CA TYR A 391 1.30 6.65 -2.29
C TYR A 391 0.78 8.10 -2.39
N ARG A 392 -0.25 8.38 -3.21
CA ARG A 392 -0.89 9.72 -3.24
C ARG A 392 -1.43 10.14 -1.87
N ARG A 393 -1.97 9.20 -1.08
CA ARG A 393 -2.45 9.48 0.30
C ARG A 393 -1.30 9.76 1.28
N LEU A 394 -0.10 9.28 0.97
CA LEU A 394 1.13 9.63 1.68
C LEU A 394 1.73 10.96 1.20
N GLY A 395 1.19 11.59 0.15
CA GLY A 395 1.70 12.85 -0.40
C GLY A 395 2.78 12.68 -1.47
N TYR A 396 2.92 11.49 -2.04
CA TYR A 396 3.74 11.29 -3.24
C TYR A 396 3.05 11.88 -4.47
N HIS A 397 3.86 12.41 -5.38
CA HIS A 397 3.43 13.00 -6.65
C HIS A 397 4.20 12.36 -7.81
N PHE A 398 3.63 12.40 -9.02
CA PHE A 398 4.31 11.92 -10.22
C PHE A 398 5.52 12.78 -10.55
N THR A 399 6.62 12.16 -10.98
CA THR A 399 7.83 12.88 -11.46
C THR A 399 7.88 13.00 -12.99
N GLY A 400 6.78 12.70 -13.66
CA GLY A 400 6.62 12.77 -15.12
C GLY A 400 5.18 13.10 -15.49
N GLU A 401 4.75 12.67 -16.68
CA GLU A 401 3.36 12.79 -17.11
C GLU A 401 2.45 11.95 -16.20
N GLU A 402 1.35 12.55 -15.71
CA GLU A 402 0.36 11.82 -14.93
C GLU A 402 -0.36 10.84 -15.87
N PRO A 403 -0.32 9.52 -15.58
CA PRO A 403 -1.01 8.52 -16.39
C PRO A 403 -2.52 8.80 -16.39
N ALA A 404 -3.20 8.46 -17.49
CA ALA A 404 -4.65 8.60 -17.53
C ALA A 404 -5.30 7.68 -16.49
N GLU A 405 -6.43 8.09 -15.90
CA GLU A 405 -7.12 7.27 -14.89
C GLU A 405 -7.52 5.89 -15.42
N ALA A 406 -7.77 5.77 -16.73
CA ALA A 406 -8.07 4.49 -17.38
C ALA A 406 -6.86 3.53 -17.36
N ASP A 407 -5.64 4.06 -17.52
CA ASP A 407 -4.41 3.26 -17.49
C ASP A 407 -4.12 2.76 -16.09
N LEU A 408 -4.56 3.49 -15.05
CA LEU A 408 -4.38 3.08 -13.65
C LEU A 408 -5.28 1.91 -13.22
N ALA A 409 -6.28 1.57 -14.02
CA ALA A 409 -7.19 0.46 -13.76
C ALA A 409 -6.70 -0.87 -14.35
N ASP A 410 -5.71 -0.84 -15.22
CA ASP A 410 -5.10 -2.03 -15.82
C ASP A 410 -3.99 -2.57 -14.91
N GLU A 411 -4.07 -3.86 -14.55
CA GLU A 411 -3.06 -4.52 -13.71
C GLU A 411 -1.74 -4.71 -14.47
N ASP A 412 -1.79 -4.77 -15.80
CA ASP A 412 -0.63 -4.91 -16.67
C ASP A 412 -0.01 -3.56 -17.08
N ALA A 413 -0.58 -2.44 -16.62
CA ALA A 413 -0.03 -1.13 -16.93
C ALA A 413 1.37 -0.94 -16.31
N PRO A 414 2.27 -0.23 -17.01
CA PRO A 414 3.64 -0.05 -16.54
C PRO A 414 3.70 0.71 -15.21
N CYS A 415 4.69 0.38 -14.38
CA CYS A 415 4.95 1.10 -13.14
C CYS A 415 5.18 2.60 -13.40
N VAL A 416 4.63 3.45 -12.53
CA VAL A 416 4.62 4.90 -12.68
C VAL A 416 5.57 5.55 -11.66
N PRO A 417 6.47 6.45 -12.08
CA PRO A 417 7.44 7.04 -11.18
C PRO A 417 6.79 8.09 -10.29
N MET A 418 7.06 8.00 -8.99
CA MET A 418 6.55 8.91 -7.98
C MET A 418 7.67 9.36 -7.04
N SER A 419 7.55 10.57 -6.49
CA SER A 419 8.46 11.07 -5.47
C SER A 419 7.73 11.83 -4.37
N ARG A 420 8.41 11.97 -3.23
CA ARG A 420 7.97 12.81 -2.13
C ARG A 420 9.17 13.60 -1.58
N LYS A 421 8.97 14.90 -1.40
CA LYS A 421 9.87 15.75 -0.61
C LYS A 421 9.44 15.70 0.86
N CYS A 422 10.28 15.14 1.70
CA CYS A 422 10.17 15.07 3.14
C CYS A 422 10.81 16.31 3.76
N SER A 423 10.04 17.02 4.58
CA SER A 423 10.57 18.12 5.38
C SER A 423 11.18 17.61 6.69
N THR A 424 12.11 18.38 7.25
CA THR A 424 12.62 18.15 8.62
C THR A 424 11.52 18.19 9.68
N GLU A 425 10.43 18.94 9.44
CA GLU A 425 9.25 18.93 10.31
C GLU A 425 8.57 17.56 10.33
N THR A 426 8.43 16.92 9.16
CA THR A 426 7.90 15.56 9.06
C THR A 426 8.80 14.57 9.82
N ALA A 427 10.13 14.69 9.69
CA ALA A 427 11.05 13.82 10.42
C ALA A 427 11.02 14.02 11.94
N LYS A 428 10.87 15.26 12.43
CA LYS A 428 10.74 15.52 13.88
C LYS A 428 9.49 14.88 14.48
N ALA A 429 8.40 14.79 13.72
CA ALA A 429 7.19 14.08 14.15
C ALA A 429 7.39 12.56 14.21
N LEU A 430 8.30 12.01 13.39
CA LEU A 430 8.61 10.57 13.33
C LEU A 430 9.68 10.14 14.34
N THR A 431 10.63 11.04 14.66
CA THR A 431 11.80 10.76 15.52
C THR A 431 11.56 10.99 17.01
N THR A 432 10.31 11.12 17.45
CA THR A 432 10.00 11.04 18.90
C THR A 432 10.35 9.69 19.53
N GLY A 433 10.65 8.66 18.72
CA GLY A 433 11.30 7.42 19.14
C GLY A 433 12.79 7.39 18.75
N LYS A 434 13.64 6.87 19.64
CA LYS A 434 15.10 6.59 19.50
C LYS A 434 15.71 6.93 18.13
N ALA A 435 16.68 7.85 18.13
CA ALA A 435 17.56 8.11 16.98
C ALA A 435 18.13 6.79 16.40
N PHE A 436 18.10 6.66 15.07
CA PHE A 436 18.62 5.50 14.36
C PHE A 436 20.14 5.39 14.59
N PRO A 437 20.66 4.32 15.22
CA PRO A 437 22.09 4.12 15.38
C PRO A 437 22.69 3.63 14.05
N GLY A 438 22.87 4.54 13.09
CA GLY A 438 23.48 4.24 11.80
C GLY A 438 25.00 4.38 11.82
N LYS A 439 25.73 3.37 11.34
CA LYS A 439 27.12 3.56 10.88
C LYS A 439 27.10 4.52 9.69
N ALA A 440 28.16 5.33 9.53
CA ALA A 440 28.33 6.16 8.34
C ALA A 440 28.14 5.31 7.08
N VAL A 441 27.09 5.58 6.32
CA VAL A 441 26.73 4.80 5.13
C VAL A 441 27.63 5.26 4.00
N SER A 442 28.42 4.35 3.42
CA SER A 442 29.08 4.62 2.15
C SER A 442 28.01 4.86 1.10
N LEU A 443 27.92 6.09 0.60
CA LEU A 443 26.88 6.47 -0.36
C LEU A 443 27.39 6.24 -1.78
N ASP A 444 26.72 5.36 -2.50
CA ASP A 444 27.00 5.19 -3.93
C ASP A 444 26.59 6.45 -4.69
N PRO A 445 27.40 6.90 -5.68
CA PRO A 445 27.02 8.02 -6.53
C PRO A 445 25.71 7.71 -7.26
N TRP A 446 24.82 8.69 -7.30
CA TRP A 446 23.56 8.55 -8.01
C TRP A 446 23.79 8.29 -9.51
N SER A 447 23.06 7.32 -10.06
CA SER A 447 23.05 7.01 -11.49
C SER A 447 21.61 6.79 -11.95
N PRO A 448 21.09 7.56 -12.92
CA PRO A 448 19.71 7.42 -13.36
C PRO A 448 19.42 6.01 -13.91
N ARG A 449 20.39 5.40 -14.59
CA ARG A 449 20.25 4.04 -15.15
C ARG A 449 20.14 2.99 -14.04
N ARG A 450 20.98 3.07 -13.00
CA ARG A 450 20.93 2.14 -11.86
C ARG A 450 19.70 2.39 -10.99
N SER A 451 19.34 3.64 -10.74
CA SER A 451 18.14 4.02 -10.00
C SER A 451 16.89 3.47 -10.66
N ARG A 452 16.73 3.70 -11.97
CA ARG A 452 15.60 3.20 -12.73
C ARG A 452 15.52 1.67 -12.69
N HIS A 453 16.64 1.00 -12.92
CA HIS A 453 16.69 -0.46 -12.88
C HIS A 453 16.32 -1.02 -11.51
N LEU A 454 16.76 -0.38 -10.42
CA LEU A 454 16.40 -0.80 -9.06
C LEU A 454 14.93 -0.56 -8.74
N GLU A 455 14.36 0.53 -9.24
CA GLU A 455 12.97 0.91 -8.99
C GLU A 455 11.98 0.13 -9.87
N ASP A 456 12.40 -0.41 -11.01
CA ASP A 456 11.53 -1.20 -11.92
C ASP A 456 11.12 -2.56 -11.33
N GLY A 457 11.67 -2.95 -10.17
CA GLY A 457 11.24 -4.12 -9.41
C GLY A 457 12.25 -5.28 -9.44
N PRO A 458 11.96 -6.38 -8.72
CA PRO A 458 12.96 -7.34 -8.27
C PRO A 458 13.47 -8.35 -9.29
N THR A 459 13.20 -8.12 -10.57
CA THR A 459 13.88 -8.79 -11.68
C THR A 459 15.22 -8.09 -11.99
N TRP A 460 15.98 -7.77 -10.94
CA TRP A 460 17.22 -7.05 -11.09
C TRP A 460 18.25 -7.94 -11.78
N LEU A 461 18.74 -7.47 -12.93
CA LEU A 461 19.96 -7.99 -13.53
C LEU A 461 21.16 -7.87 -12.58
N PRO A 462 22.11 -8.81 -12.64
CA PRO A 462 23.37 -8.76 -11.92
C PRO A 462 24.08 -7.40 -12.08
N VAL A 463 24.75 -6.91 -11.02
CA VAL A 463 25.42 -5.60 -11.07
C VAL A 463 26.52 -5.55 -12.11
N GLU A 464 27.13 -6.70 -12.38
CA GLU A 464 28.15 -6.88 -13.40
C GLU A 464 27.66 -6.43 -14.78
N ASP A 465 26.36 -6.54 -15.06
CA ASP A 465 25.76 -6.13 -16.34
C ASP A 465 25.61 -4.60 -16.48
N PHE A 466 25.80 -3.84 -15.39
CA PHE A 466 25.72 -2.37 -15.36
C PHE A 466 27.06 -1.67 -15.17
N LEU A 467 28.12 -2.43 -14.89
CA LEU A 467 29.46 -1.89 -14.97
C LEU A 467 29.77 -1.69 -16.45
N LEU A 468 29.60 -0.45 -16.92
CA LEU A 468 30.20 -0.06 -18.19
C LEU A 468 31.68 -0.47 -18.10
N PRO A 469 32.24 -1.19 -19.09
CA PRO A 469 33.64 -1.54 -19.06
C PRO A 469 34.44 -0.25 -18.82
N GLU A 470 35.28 -0.22 -17.78
CA GLU A 470 36.02 0.98 -17.33
C GLU A 470 36.73 1.72 -18.48
N ALA A 471 37.06 1.00 -19.55
CA ALA A 471 37.60 1.51 -20.80
C ALA A 471 36.77 2.62 -21.49
N ALA A 472 35.48 2.79 -21.16
CA ALA A 472 34.61 3.79 -21.80
C ALA A 472 34.50 5.13 -21.06
N VAL A 473 35.08 5.27 -19.85
CA VAL A 473 34.97 6.51 -19.04
C VAL A 473 36.21 7.41 -19.18
N THR A 474 37.29 6.90 -19.77
CA THR A 474 38.55 7.64 -20.01
C THR A 474 38.69 8.20 -21.43
N ALA A 475 37.65 8.12 -22.27
CA ALA A 475 37.59 8.73 -23.60
C ALA A 475 36.50 9.79 -23.62
#